data_AF-A0A150QXA4-F1
#
_entry.id   AF-A0A150QXA4-F1
#
_cell.length_a   1.000
_cell.length_b   1.000
_cell.length_c   1.000
_cell.angle_alpha   90.00
_cell.angle_beta   90.00
_cell.angle_gamma   90.00
#
_symmetry.space_group_name_H-M   'P 1'
#
loop_
_entity.id
_entity.type
_entity.pdbx_description
1 polymer ?
#
loop_
_entity_poly.entity_id
_entity_poly.type
_entity_poly.pdbx_seq_one_letter_code
_entity_poly.pdbx_strand_id
1 'polypeptide(L)'
;MAAVRPRAPASRPREYLAILAGALAAGACGALFDQVTATISPEYFLDGKGLAASSLPFRLAVAWTGFRGGLPLGALVTGVALLRAARSDRFSWRAWLARIMAALAAALAVCPAVMAALDPFGVREASLGAWAPGAATRYLVCWGLHAGAYLGVLVGVFLDGRPALGRAPRP
;
A
#
# COMPACT_ATOMS: atom_id res chain seq x y z
N MET A 1 -37.33 21.30 -7.20
CA MET A 1 -36.25 20.34 -7.54
C MET A 1 -35.16 21.10 -8.28
N ALA A 2 -34.00 21.31 -7.65
CA ALA A 2 -32.87 21.92 -8.35
C ALA A 2 -32.31 20.89 -9.34
N ALA A 3 -32.24 21.26 -10.62
CA ALA A 3 -31.62 20.43 -11.65
C ALA A 3 -30.15 20.20 -11.29
N VAL A 4 -29.78 18.95 -11.01
CA VAL A 4 -28.38 18.55 -10.86
C VAL A 4 -27.73 18.77 -12.22
N ARG A 5 -26.92 19.83 -12.35
CA ARG A 5 -26.10 20.02 -13.55
C ARG A 5 -25.10 18.86 -13.61
N PRO A 6 -25.08 18.06 -14.69
CA PRO A 6 -24.04 17.07 -14.87
C PRO A 6 -22.69 17.79 -14.89
N ARG A 7 -21.78 17.35 -14.02
CA ARG A 7 -20.41 17.87 -14.00
C ARG A 7 -19.81 17.58 -15.37
N ALA A 8 -19.33 18.63 -16.07
CA ALA A 8 -18.72 18.46 -17.39
C ALA A 8 -17.65 17.36 -17.29
N PRO A 9 -17.64 16.37 -18.20
CA PRO A 9 -16.67 15.30 -18.15
C PRO A 9 -15.27 15.91 -18.17
N ALA A 10 -14.40 15.48 -17.26
CA ALA A 10 -13.00 15.84 -17.34
C ALA A 10 -12.49 15.41 -18.73
N SER A 11 -11.73 16.26 -19.40
CA SER A 11 -11.11 15.84 -20.64
C SER A 11 -10.18 14.65 -20.33
N ARG A 12 -10.27 13.57 -21.12
CA ARG A 12 -9.41 12.38 -20.99
C ARG A 12 -7.93 12.67 -20.63
N PRO A 13 -7.25 13.70 -21.19
CA PRO A 13 -5.89 14.03 -20.78
C PRO A 13 -5.74 14.40 -19.30
N ARG A 14 -6.73 15.06 -18.68
CA ARG A 14 -6.68 15.42 -17.25
C ARG A 14 -6.80 14.18 -16.35
N GLU A 15 -7.60 13.20 -16.74
CA GLU A 15 -7.73 11.93 -16.01
C GLU A 15 -6.44 11.13 -16.07
N TYR A 16 -5.82 11.03 -17.26
CA TYR A 16 -4.53 10.37 -17.41
C TYR A 16 -3.41 11.07 -16.64
N LEU A 17 -3.39 12.40 -16.64
CA LEU A 17 -2.42 13.16 -15.85
C LEU A 17 -2.60 12.93 -14.35
N ALA A 18 -3.85 12.85 -13.88
CA ALA A 18 -4.13 12.54 -12.47
C ALA A 18 -3.68 11.12 -12.09
N ILE A 19 -3.94 10.12 -12.94
CA ILE A 19 -3.48 8.74 -12.72
C ILE A 19 -1.96 8.68 -12.71
N LEU A 20 -1.28 9.35 -13.66
CA LEU A 20 0.17 9.42 -13.72
C LEU A 20 0.75 10.10 -12.46
N ALA A 21 0.17 11.23 -12.04
CA ALA A 21 0.60 11.92 -10.82
C ALA A 21 0.43 11.03 -9.57
N GLY A 22 -0.69 10.31 -9.47
CA GLY A 22 -0.92 9.34 -8.40
C GLY A 22 0.08 8.19 -8.40
N ALA A 23 0.37 7.63 -9.58
CA ALA A 23 1.37 6.58 -9.75
C ALA A 23 2.76 7.06 -9.31
N LEU A 24 3.20 8.22 -9.79
CA LEU A 24 4.51 8.80 -9.44
C LEU A 24 4.62 9.12 -7.94
N ALA A 25 3.56 9.69 -7.34
CA ALA A 25 3.53 9.97 -5.90
C ALA A 25 3.65 8.68 -5.07
N ALA A 26 2.87 7.64 -5.42
CA ALA A 26 2.96 6.34 -4.76
C ALA A 26 4.32 5.66 -4.99
N GLY A 27 4.91 5.82 -6.18
CA GLY A 27 6.28 5.39 -6.45
C GLY A 27 7.29 6.07 -5.52
N ALA A 28 7.23 7.40 -5.38
CA ALA A 28 8.10 8.12 -4.46
C ALA A 28 7.92 7.65 -3.01
N CYS A 29 6.67 7.46 -2.56
CA CYS A 29 6.38 6.89 -1.24
C CYS A 29 6.94 5.46 -1.08
N GLY A 30 6.80 4.61 -2.11
CA GLY A 30 7.33 3.25 -2.12
C GLY A 30 8.85 3.22 -2.02
N ALA A 31 9.55 4.13 -2.73
CA ALA A 31 10.99 4.29 -2.62
C ALA A 31 11.41 4.66 -1.19
N LEU A 32 10.73 5.63 -0.57
CA LEU A 32 11.02 6.05 0.81
C LEU A 32 10.72 4.93 1.83
N PHE A 33 9.60 4.23 1.66
CA PHE A 33 9.24 3.08 2.49
C PHE A 33 10.29 1.97 2.41
N ASP A 34 10.77 1.68 1.21
CA ASP A 34 11.83 0.69 0.99
C ASP A 34 13.17 1.13 1.60
N GLN A 35 13.49 2.44 1.63
CA GLN A 35 14.67 2.93 2.35
C GLN A 35 14.59 2.69 3.86
N VAL A 36 13.41 2.90 4.46
CA VAL A 36 13.19 2.64 5.90
C VAL A 36 13.33 1.14 6.18
N THR A 37 12.64 0.31 5.41
CA THR A 37 12.66 -1.15 5.63
C THR A 37 14.02 -1.78 5.33
N ALA A 38 14.80 -1.24 4.39
CA ALA A 38 16.18 -1.69 4.14
C ALA A 38 17.13 -1.37 5.30
N THR A 39 16.80 -0.39 6.15
CA THR A 39 17.52 -0.12 7.39
C THR A 39 17.11 -1.09 8.50
N ILE A 40 15.90 -1.63 8.46
CA ILE A 40 15.41 -2.62 9.44
C ILE A 40 15.95 -4.02 9.12
N SER A 41 15.85 -4.46 7.86
CA SER A 41 16.40 -5.75 7.40
C SER A 41 16.97 -5.62 5.99
N PRO A 42 18.30 -5.52 5.86
CA PRO A 42 18.97 -5.66 4.57
C PRO A 42 18.72 -7.02 3.91
N GLU A 43 18.60 -8.09 4.70
CA GLU A 43 18.39 -9.48 4.24
C GLU A 43 17.07 -9.61 3.46
N TYR A 44 16.03 -8.87 3.86
CA TYR A 44 14.77 -8.81 3.12
C TYR A 44 14.94 -8.36 1.67
N PHE A 45 15.90 -7.47 1.42
CA PHE A 45 16.17 -6.95 0.09
C PHE A 45 17.19 -7.79 -0.67
N LEU A 46 18.29 -8.16 -0.01
CA LEU A 46 19.37 -8.93 -0.63
C LEU A 46 18.88 -10.32 -1.04
N ASP A 47 18.26 -11.03 -0.09
CA ASP A 47 17.83 -12.42 -0.27
C ASP A 47 16.36 -12.46 -0.71
N GLY A 48 15.47 -11.79 0.03
CA GLY A 48 14.02 -11.86 -0.21
C GLY A 48 13.56 -11.22 -1.52
N LYS A 49 14.16 -10.10 -1.92
CA LYS A 49 13.90 -9.42 -3.20
C LYS A 49 14.98 -9.68 -4.26
N GLY A 50 15.99 -10.51 -3.95
CA GLY A 50 17.05 -10.90 -4.88
C GLY A 50 17.98 -9.76 -5.30
N LEU A 51 18.16 -8.73 -4.47
CA LEU A 51 19.00 -7.58 -4.82
C LEU A 51 20.50 -7.85 -4.66
N ALA A 52 20.91 -9.00 -4.11
CA ALA A 52 22.31 -9.40 -4.05
C ALA A 52 22.97 -9.49 -5.45
N ALA A 53 22.20 -9.80 -6.49
CA ALA A 53 22.67 -9.86 -7.88
C ALA A 53 22.56 -8.53 -8.64
N SER A 54 22.14 -7.45 -7.99
CA SER A 54 21.96 -6.15 -8.65
C SER A 54 23.31 -5.51 -8.99
N SER A 55 23.44 -4.95 -10.18
CA SER A 55 24.58 -4.10 -10.56
C SER A 55 24.50 -2.68 -10.00
N LEU A 56 23.34 -2.28 -9.45
CA LEU A 56 23.16 -0.97 -8.85
C LEU A 56 23.64 -0.97 -7.39
N PRO A 57 24.12 0.17 -6.87
CA PRO A 57 24.37 0.32 -5.44
C PRO A 57 23.13 -0.04 -4.62
N PHE A 58 23.30 -0.77 -3.52
CA PHE A 58 22.19 -1.36 -2.75
C PHE A 58 21.04 -0.38 -2.48
N ARG A 59 21.33 0.81 -1.96
CA ARG A 59 20.31 1.82 -1.64
C ARG A 59 19.55 2.31 -2.87
N LEU A 60 20.21 2.39 -4.03
CA LEU A 60 19.56 2.75 -5.29
C LEU A 60 18.70 1.61 -5.83
N ALA A 61 19.18 0.37 -5.76
CA ALA A 61 18.40 -0.82 -6.12
C ALA A 61 17.11 -0.93 -5.28
N VAL A 62 17.24 -0.69 -3.97
CA VAL A 62 16.12 -0.62 -3.02
C VAL A 62 15.14 0.48 -3.40
N ALA A 63 15.62 1.72 -3.61
CA ALA A 63 14.76 2.84 -3.99
C ALA A 63 14.01 2.56 -5.29
N TRP A 64 14.71 2.01 -6.29
CA TRP A 64 14.13 1.68 -7.59
C TRP A 64 13.08 0.58 -7.48
N THR A 65 13.34 -0.44 -6.66
CA THR A 65 12.38 -1.52 -6.40
C THR A 65 11.11 -0.99 -5.74
N GLY A 66 11.25 -0.18 -4.69
CA GLY A 66 10.12 0.47 -4.02
C GLY A 66 9.36 1.40 -4.94
N PHE A 67 10.06 2.18 -5.78
CA PHE A 67 9.45 3.06 -6.76
C PHE A 67 8.56 2.29 -7.74
N ARG A 68 9.11 1.24 -8.38
CA ARG A 68 8.37 0.39 -9.32
C ARG A 68 7.19 -0.32 -8.66
N GLY A 69 7.35 -0.76 -7.42
CA GLY A 69 6.27 -1.38 -6.64
C GLY A 69 5.12 -0.41 -6.33
N GLY A 70 5.42 0.88 -6.13
CA GLY A 70 4.43 1.91 -5.83
C GLY A 70 3.61 2.39 -7.03
N LEU A 71 4.19 2.39 -8.24
CA LEU A 71 3.52 2.87 -9.47
C LEU A 71 2.14 2.24 -9.71
N PRO A 72 1.99 0.90 -9.81
CA PRO A 72 0.68 0.30 -10.09
C PRO A 72 -0.33 0.55 -8.97
N LEU A 73 0.13 0.64 -7.72
CA LEU A 73 -0.74 0.91 -6.58
C LEU A 73 -1.29 2.34 -6.63
N GLY A 74 -0.45 3.34 -6.94
CA GLY A 74 -0.89 4.73 -7.09
C GLY A 74 -1.84 4.92 -8.26
N ALA A 75 -1.56 4.27 -9.40
CA ALA A 75 -2.45 4.28 -10.55
C ALA A 75 -3.83 3.68 -10.20
N LEU A 76 -3.86 2.55 -9.48
CA LEU A 76 -5.08 1.91 -9.01
C LEU A 76 -5.87 2.82 -8.06
N VAL A 77 -5.23 3.34 -7.02
CA VAL A 77 -5.85 4.22 -6.02
C VAL A 77 -6.50 5.42 -6.72
N THR A 78 -5.74 6.17 -7.52
CA THR A 78 -6.28 7.35 -8.21
C THR A 78 -7.35 6.99 -9.24
N GLY A 79 -7.17 5.91 -10.00
CA GLY A 79 -8.16 5.45 -10.98
C GLY A 79 -9.49 5.07 -10.34
N VAL A 80 -9.46 4.33 -9.22
CA VAL A 80 -10.68 4.00 -8.46
C VAL A 80 -11.33 5.27 -7.89
N ALA A 81 -10.53 6.20 -7.40
CA ALA A 81 -11.05 7.45 -6.86
C ALA A 81 -11.78 8.29 -7.92
N LEU A 82 -11.19 8.44 -9.11
CA LEU A 82 -11.82 9.11 -10.25
C LEU A 82 -13.12 8.41 -10.65
N LEU A 83 -13.12 7.07 -10.72
CA LEU A 83 -14.32 6.30 -11.03
C LEU A 83 -15.44 6.52 -9.99
N ARG A 84 -15.10 6.52 -8.70
CA ARG A 84 -16.06 6.76 -7.62
C ARG A 84 -16.59 8.19 -7.64
N ALA A 85 -15.72 9.17 -7.89
CA ALA A 85 -16.09 10.58 -8.01
C ALA A 85 -17.02 10.82 -9.21
N ALA A 86 -16.80 10.13 -10.33
CA ALA A 86 -17.66 10.23 -11.52
C ALA A 86 -19.04 9.58 -11.33
N ARG A 87 -19.16 8.62 -10.42
CA ARG A 87 -20.41 7.86 -10.17
C ARG A 87 -21.23 8.37 -8.99
N SER A 88 -20.73 9.31 -8.20
CA SER A 88 -21.39 9.75 -6.97
C SER A 88 -21.09 11.21 -6.62
N ASP A 89 -22.13 12.03 -6.60
CA ASP A 89 -22.05 13.42 -6.12
C ASP A 89 -21.75 13.51 -4.61
N ARG A 90 -21.89 12.40 -3.88
CA ARG A 90 -21.59 12.29 -2.45
C ARG A 90 -20.15 11.85 -2.17
N PHE A 91 -19.32 11.67 -3.21
CA PHE A 91 -17.93 11.25 -3.00
C PHE A 91 -17.12 12.34 -2.31
N SER A 92 -16.63 12.03 -1.10
CA SER A 92 -15.74 12.89 -0.34
C SER A 92 -14.32 12.32 -0.36
N TRP A 93 -13.41 13.04 -1.02
CA TRP A 93 -11.98 12.71 -1.06
C TRP A 93 -11.38 12.57 0.35
N ARG A 94 -11.74 13.48 1.27
CA ARG A 94 -11.22 13.47 2.64
C ARG A 94 -11.65 12.21 3.39
N ALA A 95 -12.94 11.85 3.33
CA ALA A 95 -13.44 10.66 4.00
C ALA A 95 -12.87 9.37 3.39
N TRP A 96 -12.72 9.35 2.06
CA TRP A 96 -12.14 8.22 1.35
C TRP A 96 -10.66 8.01 1.70
N LEU A 97 -9.85 9.07 1.72
CA LEU A 97 -8.46 9.01 2.14
C LEU A 97 -8.30 8.66 3.62
N ALA A 98 -9.10 9.25 4.51
CA ALA A 98 -9.05 8.93 5.95
C ALA A 98 -9.27 7.43 6.21
N ARG A 99 -10.18 6.81 5.46
CA ARG A 99 -10.44 5.38 5.52
C ARG A 99 -9.28 4.53 4.98
N ILE A 100 -8.64 4.96 3.90
CA ILE A 100 -7.41 4.32 3.41
C ILE A 100 -6.33 4.38 4.48
N MET A 101 -6.11 5.55 5.08
CA MET A 101 -5.10 5.73 6.12
C MET A 101 -5.41 4.90 7.38
N ALA A 102 -6.69 4.79 7.77
CA ALA A 102 -7.09 3.96 8.91
C ALA A 102 -6.84 2.47 8.65
N ALA A 103 -7.23 1.97 7.47
CA ALA A 103 -6.99 0.58 7.08
C ALA A 103 -5.48 0.28 6.94
N LEU A 104 -4.71 1.22 6.38
CA LEU A 104 -3.25 1.15 6.30
C LEU A 104 -2.61 1.10 7.68
N ALA A 105 -2.98 1.98 8.59
CA ALA A 105 -2.44 2.01 9.95
C ALA A 105 -2.74 0.71 10.70
N ALA A 106 -3.98 0.20 10.60
CA ALA A 106 -4.37 -1.06 11.22
C ALA A 106 -3.55 -2.24 10.66
N ALA A 107 -3.41 -2.34 9.33
CA ALA A 107 -2.65 -3.41 8.70
C ALA A 107 -1.14 -3.33 9.00
N LEU A 108 -0.56 -2.12 9.04
CA LEU A 108 0.84 -1.91 9.43
C LEU A 108 1.11 -2.25 10.90
N ALA A 109 0.12 -2.17 11.78
CA ALA A 109 0.26 -2.60 13.18
C ALA A 109 0.17 -4.13 13.31
N VAL A 110 -0.78 -4.76 12.60
CA VAL A 110 -1.10 -6.18 12.78
C VAL A 110 -0.18 -7.10 11.97
N CYS A 111 0.05 -6.82 10.69
CA CYS A 111 0.76 -7.75 9.80
C CYS A 111 2.21 -8.04 10.24
N PRO A 112 3.04 -7.05 10.63
CA PRO A 112 4.38 -7.33 11.13
C PRO A 112 4.38 -8.16 12.41
N ALA A 113 3.45 -7.89 13.33
CA ALA A 113 3.32 -8.64 14.58
C ALA A 113 2.92 -10.09 14.31
N VAL A 114 1.96 -10.33 13.41
CA VAL A 114 1.53 -11.68 13.01
C VAL A 114 2.66 -12.44 12.33
N MET A 115 3.33 -11.83 11.34
CA MET A 115 4.45 -12.46 10.64
C MET A 115 5.59 -12.82 11.58
N ALA A 116 5.93 -11.92 12.50
CA ALA A 116 6.96 -12.18 13.51
C ALA A 116 6.51 -13.23 14.54
N ALA A 117 5.27 -13.24 14.99
CA ALA A 117 4.81 -14.19 16.00
C ALA A 117 4.71 -15.62 15.45
N LEU A 118 4.17 -15.77 14.23
CA LEU A 118 3.82 -17.07 13.68
C LEU A 118 4.92 -17.71 12.85
N ASP A 119 5.81 -16.91 12.24
CA ASP A 119 6.79 -17.39 11.25
C ASP A 119 6.19 -18.39 10.24
N PRO A 120 5.16 -17.98 9.46
CA PRO A 120 4.34 -18.91 8.69
C PRO A 120 5.11 -19.66 7.59
N PHE A 121 6.35 -19.27 7.31
CA PHE A 121 7.20 -19.84 6.26
C PHE A 121 8.48 -20.48 6.83
N GLY A 122 8.61 -20.62 8.15
CA GLY A 122 9.79 -21.22 8.79
C GLY A 122 11.10 -20.48 8.51
N VAL A 123 11.04 -19.15 8.34
CA VAL A 123 12.21 -18.32 7.99
C VAL A 123 13.29 -18.41 9.04
N ARG A 124 12.91 -18.50 10.33
CA ARG A 124 13.90 -18.60 11.42
C ARG A 124 14.70 -19.87 11.34
N GLU A 125 14.05 -21.00 11.07
CA GLU A 125 14.70 -22.29 10.92
C GLU A 125 15.56 -22.31 9.65
N ALA A 126 15.00 -21.83 8.53
CA ALA A 126 15.69 -21.80 7.23
C ALA A 126 16.95 -20.90 7.22
N SER A 127 17.07 -19.96 8.15
CA SER A 127 18.20 -19.02 8.22
C SER A 127 19.22 -19.34 9.32
N LEU A 128 19.05 -20.46 10.04
CA LEU A 128 19.99 -20.87 11.08
C LEU A 128 21.41 -21.01 10.53
N GLY A 129 22.36 -20.32 11.17
CA GLY A 129 23.77 -20.31 10.77
C GLY A 129 24.10 -19.45 9.53
N ALA A 130 23.09 -19.04 8.75
CA ALA A 130 23.28 -18.16 7.59
C ALA A 130 23.19 -16.67 7.96
N TRP A 131 22.29 -16.32 8.88
CA TRP A 131 22.05 -14.93 9.28
C TRP A 131 22.42 -14.67 10.75
N ALA A 132 22.73 -13.40 11.04
CA ALA A 132 23.01 -12.97 12.41
C ALA A 132 21.79 -13.16 13.33
N PRO A 133 22.00 -13.34 14.65
CA PRO A 133 20.91 -13.44 15.62
C PRO A 133 19.90 -12.29 15.46
N GLY A 134 18.61 -12.63 15.41
CA GLY A 134 17.51 -11.67 15.26
C GLY A 134 17.25 -11.15 13.84
N ALA A 135 18.12 -11.44 12.85
CA ALA A 135 17.91 -11.03 11.47
C ALA A 135 16.62 -11.61 10.87
N ALA A 136 16.34 -12.90 11.12
CA ALA A 136 15.11 -13.55 10.68
C ALA A 136 13.84 -12.86 11.22
N THR A 137 13.85 -12.41 12.48
CA THR A 137 12.73 -11.66 13.04
C THR A 137 12.57 -10.30 12.37
N ARG A 138 13.67 -9.56 12.12
CA ARG A 138 13.60 -8.28 11.38
C ARG A 138 13.12 -8.48 9.94
N TYR A 139 13.56 -9.56 9.29
CA TYR A 139 13.08 -9.96 7.97
C TYR A 139 11.56 -10.18 7.97
N LEU A 140 11.04 -10.98 8.91
CA LEU A 140 9.60 -11.22 9.05
C LEU A 140 8.80 -9.95 9.34
N VAL A 141 9.34 -9.05 10.17
CA VAL A 141 8.75 -7.72 10.41
C VAL A 141 8.71 -6.91 9.12
N CYS A 142 9.81 -6.83 8.37
CA CYS A 142 9.86 -6.14 7.07
C CYS A 142 8.88 -6.73 6.05
N TRP A 143 8.77 -8.05 5.99
CA TRP A 143 7.81 -8.71 5.12
C TRP A 143 6.38 -8.37 5.53
N GLY A 144 6.07 -8.44 6.83
CA GLY A 144 4.76 -8.06 7.35
C GLY A 144 4.43 -6.57 7.13
N LEU A 145 5.43 -5.68 7.16
CA LEU A 145 5.24 -4.26 6.83
C LEU A 145 4.82 -4.09 5.37
N HIS A 146 5.45 -4.80 4.43
CA HIS A 146 5.07 -4.75 3.02
C HIS A 146 3.68 -5.36 2.78
N ALA A 147 3.42 -6.54 3.33
CA ALA A 147 2.13 -7.20 3.23
C ALA A 147 1.01 -6.34 3.82
N GLY A 148 1.26 -5.73 4.99
CA GLY A 148 0.34 -4.80 5.64
C GLY A 148 0.10 -3.53 4.83
N ALA A 149 1.14 -2.96 4.21
CA ALA A 149 0.99 -1.79 3.35
C ALA A 149 0.06 -2.09 2.16
N TYR A 150 0.28 -3.19 1.44
CA TYR A 150 -0.59 -3.58 0.32
C TYR A 150 -2.01 -3.89 0.77
N LEU A 151 -2.15 -4.72 1.82
CA LEU A 151 -3.46 -5.12 2.34
C LEU A 151 -4.27 -3.90 2.81
N GLY A 152 -3.65 -3.01 3.59
CA GLY A 152 -4.29 -1.84 4.14
C GLY A 152 -4.75 -0.86 3.06
N VAL A 153 -3.94 -0.61 2.02
CA VAL A 153 -4.36 0.23 0.89
C VAL A 153 -5.50 -0.43 0.13
N LEU A 154 -5.41 -1.72 -0.22
CA LEU A 154 -6.46 -2.41 -0.97
C LEU A 154 -7.79 -2.43 -0.21
N VAL A 155 -7.76 -2.84 1.07
CA VAL A 155 -8.94 -2.82 1.96
C VAL A 155 -9.50 -1.41 2.06
N GLY A 156 -8.65 -0.42 2.29
CA GLY A 156 -9.01 0.99 2.35
C GLY A 156 -9.62 1.54 1.06
N VAL A 157 -9.18 1.08 -0.11
CA VAL A 157 -9.71 1.50 -1.41
C VAL A 157 -11.09 0.88 -1.65
N PHE A 158 -11.21 -0.42 -1.42
CA PHE A 158 -12.36 -1.23 -1.85
C PHE A 158 -13.47 -1.41 -0.82
N LEU A 159 -13.21 -1.16 0.48
CA LEU A 159 -14.31 -1.12 1.44
C LEU A 159 -15.36 -0.10 0.95
N ASP A 160 -16.64 -0.39 1.17
CA ASP A 160 -17.69 0.57 0.87
C ASP A 160 -17.96 1.40 2.12
N GLY A 161 -17.86 2.72 2.00
CA GLY A 161 -18.16 3.67 3.07
C GLY A 161 -19.65 3.80 3.36
N ARG A 162 -20.48 2.79 3.04
CA ARG A 162 -21.86 2.80 3.50
C ARG A 162 -21.81 2.67 5.01
N PRO A 163 -22.31 3.65 5.79
CA PRO A 163 -22.58 3.37 7.19
C PRO A 163 -23.47 2.13 7.21
N ALA A 164 -23.15 1.16 8.06
CA ALA A 164 -24.07 0.09 8.38
C ALA A 164 -25.36 0.78 8.84
N LEU A 165 -26.32 0.91 7.93
CA LEU A 165 -27.65 1.41 8.25
C LEU A 165 -28.21 0.36 9.19
N GLY A 166 -28.16 0.66 10.49
CA GLY A 166 -29.05 0.04 11.45
C GLY A 166 -30.42 0.06 10.82
N ARG A 167 -30.93 -1.13 10.49
CA ARG A 167 -32.32 -1.30 10.10
C ARG A 167 -33.12 -0.78 11.29
N ALA A 168 -33.63 0.44 11.20
CA ALA A 168 -34.70 0.85 12.07
C ALA A 168 -35.84 -0.16 11.84
N PRO A 169 -36.36 -0.82 12.89
CA PRO A 169 -37.54 -1.66 12.73
C PRO A 169 -38.66 -0.77 12.19
N ARG A 170 -39.26 -1.19 11.07
CA ARG A 170 -40.48 -0.54 10.59
C ARG A 170 -41.62 -0.90 11.57
N PRO A 171 -42.48 0.06 11.92
CA PRO A 171 -43.65 -0.18 12.76
C PRO A 171 -44.65 -1.13 12.09
#